data_AF-A0AAC8XHD1-F1
#
_entry.id   AF-A0AAC8XHD1-F1
#
_cell.length_a   1.000
_cell.length_b   1.000
_cell.length_c   1.000
_cell.angle_alpha   90.00
_cell.angle_beta   90.00
_cell.angle_gamma   90.00
#
_symmetry.space_group_name_H-M   'P 1'
#
loop_
_entity.id
_entity.type
_entity.pdbx_description
1 polymer ?
#
loop_
_entity_poly.entity_id
_entity_poly.type
_entity_poly.pdbx_seq_one_letter_code
_entity_poly.pdbx_strand_id
1 'polypeptide(L)'
;MRKGFNKQTLIRWKVYIDRSKMYVGYIQFLLIIFVFINSLDNNPVSQFVLEKPLIAVPVILVLFVLCSLVLGYMDSKLGFREEEIRNHARSNPVLRQIQISLDEVNLKLDKLEKSEGENRKSGI
;
A
#
# COMPACT_ATOMS: atom_id res chain seq x y z
N MET A 1 28.76 15.35 29.91
CA MET A 1 27.30 15.52 29.64
C MET A 1 26.90 14.65 28.45
N ARG A 2 26.51 13.38 28.68
CA ARG A 2 25.98 12.51 27.61
C ARG A 2 24.50 12.84 27.41
N LYS A 3 24.20 13.68 26.41
CA LYS A 3 22.82 13.93 25.93
C LYS A 3 22.29 12.62 25.36
N GLY A 4 21.64 11.80 26.19
CA GLY A 4 20.89 10.65 25.70
C GLY A 4 19.86 11.16 24.70
N PHE A 5 19.91 10.66 23.47
CA PHE A 5 18.94 11.02 22.44
C PHE A 5 17.53 10.82 23.01
N ASN A 6 16.78 11.92 23.15
CA ASN A 6 15.44 11.87 23.68
C ASN A 6 14.60 11.02 22.71
N LYS A 7 14.22 9.81 23.15
CA LYS A 7 13.51 8.80 22.36
C LYS A 7 12.29 9.39 21.65
N GLN A 8 11.62 10.35 22.29
CA GLN A 8 10.48 11.07 21.72
C GLN A 8 10.86 11.95 20.52
N THR A 9 12.03 12.59 20.54
CA THR A 9 12.52 13.40 19.42
C THR A 9 12.89 12.53 18.22
N LEU A 10 13.48 11.36 18.45
CA LEU A 10 13.77 10.40 17.38
C LEU A 10 12.48 9.85 16.75
N ILE A 11 11.46 9.56 17.56
CA ILE A 11 10.15 9.12 17.06
C ILE A 11 9.50 10.22 16.20
N ARG A 12 9.54 11.49 16.64
CA ARG A 12 9.03 12.60 15.83
C ARG A 12 9.78 12.75 14.51
N TRP A 13 11.11 12.71 14.53
CA TRP A 13 11.93 12.78 13.32
C TRP A 13 11.64 11.65 12.34
N LYS A 14 11.42 10.42 12.85
CA LYS A 14 10.99 9.29 12.02
C LYS A 14 9.68 9.60 11.29
N VAL A 15 8.67 10.14 11.99
CA VAL A 15 7.38 10.50 11.37
C VAL A 15 7.53 11.57 10.31
N TYR A 16 8.40 12.58 10.53
CA TYR A 16 8.68 13.60 9.52
C TYR A 16 9.36 13.01 8.29
N ILE A 17 10.37 12.15 8.47
CA ILE A 17 11.04 11.47 7.35
C ILE A 17 10.05 10.60 6.55
N ASP A 18 9.14 9.91 7.24
CA ASP A 18 8.14 9.06 6.61
C ASP A 18 7.15 9.87 5.75
N ARG A 19 6.66 11.01 6.26
CA ARG A 19 5.85 11.95 5.47
C ARG A 19 6.63 12.54 4.30
N SER A 20 7.91 12.88 4.50
CA SER A 20 8.77 13.40 3.44
C SER A 20 8.98 12.40 2.30
N LYS A 21 9.05 11.09 2.59
CA LYS A 21 9.16 10.07 1.53
C LYS A 21 7.98 10.10 0.56
N MET A 22 6.77 10.33 1.05
CA MET A 22 5.59 10.50 0.20
C MET A 22 5.74 11.73 -0.71
N TYR A 23 6.22 12.86 -0.18
CA TYR A 23 6.43 14.08 -0.96
C TYR A 23 7.55 13.95 -1.99
N VAL A 24 8.64 13.27 -1.64
CA VAL A 24 9.73 12.94 -2.57
C VAL A 24 9.22 12.08 -3.72
N GLY A 25 8.26 11.19 -3.47
CA GLY A 25 7.59 10.41 -4.51
C GLY A 25 6.91 11.27 -5.57
N TYR A 26 6.21 12.35 -5.18
CA TYR A 26 5.59 13.28 -6.14
C TYR A 26 6.63 14.02 -6.98
N ILE A 27 7.73 14.46 -6.36
CA ILE A 27 8.85 15.11 -7.07
C ILE A 27 9.48 14.14 -8.07
N GLN A 28 9.69 12.89 -7.66
CA GLN A 28 10.26 11.85 -8.51
C GLN A 28 9.35 11.50 -9.68
N PHE A 29 8.04 11.44 -9.47
CA PHE A 29 7.07 11.25 -10.54
C PHE A 29 7.14 12.36 -11.59
N LEU A 30 7.22 13.63 -11.17
CA LEU A 30 7.39 14.76 -12.08
C LEU A 30 8.72 14.70 -12.86
N LEU A 31 9.81 14.33 -12.19
CA LEU A 31 11.12 14.16 -12.83
C LEU A 31 11.09 13.03 -13.87
N ILE A 32 10.43 11.91 -13.58
CA ILE A 32 10.28 10.81 -14.55
C ILE A 32 9.53 11.29 -15.79
N ILE A 33 8.43 12.05 -15.64
CA ILE A 33 7.72 12.63 -16.79
C ILE A 33 8.65 13.53 -17.60
N PHE A 34 9.41 14.41 -16.94
CA PHE A 34 10.31 15.34 -17.60
C PHE A 34 11.45 14.63 -18.34
N VAL A 35 12.07 13.63 -17.71
CA VAL A 35 13.10 12.79 -18.32
C VAL A 35 12.52 11.97 -19.47
N PHE A 36 11.32 11.43 -19.33
CA PHE A 36 10.66 10.66 -20.39
C PHE A 36 10.38 11.53 -21.63
N ILE A 37 9.91 12.76 -21.45
CA ILE A 37 9.69 13.72 -22.55
C ILE A 37 11.02 14.05 -23.24
N ASN A 38 12.09 14.35 -22.47
CA ASN A 38 13.41 14.64 -23.04
C ASN A 38 14.09 13.40 -23.64
N SER A 39 13.78 12.21 -23.17
CA SER A 39 14.30 10.93 -23.69
C SER A 39 13.73 10.57 -25.05
N LEU A 40 12.64 11.20 -25.48
CA LEU A 40 12.02 10.98 -26.80
C LEU A 40 12.66 11.87 -27.88
N ASP A 41 13.99 11.99 -27.86
CA ASP A 41 14.75 12.72 -28.87
C ASP A 41 14.43 12.18 -30.27
N ASN A 42 14.00 13.06 -31.16
CA ASN A 42 13.62 12.78 -32.56
C ASN A 42 12.46 11.80 -32.79
N ASN A 43 11.55 11.63 -31.84
CA ASN A 43 10.30 10.90 -32.07
C ASN A 43 9.14 11.83 -32.50
N PRO A 44 8.23 11.40 -33.40
CA PRO A 44 7.08 12.20 -33.85
C PRO A 44 6.16 12.63 -32.69
N VAL A 45 6.17 11.90 -31.58
CA VAL A 45 5.43 12.25 -30.35
C VAL A 45 6.02 13.49 -29.68
N SER A 46 7.34 13.62 -29.62
CA SER A 46 8.00 14.79 -29.00
C SER A 46 7.78 16.04 -29.85
N GLN A 47 7.89 15.93 -31.17
CA GLN A 47 7.59 17.02 -32.09
C GLN A 47 6.13 17.49 -31.97
N PHE A 48 5.17 16.57 -31.88
CA PHE A 48 3.77 16.92 -31.67
C PHE A 48 3.52 17.69 -30.36
N VAL A 49 4.23 17.32 -29.28
CA VAL A 49 4.14 18.01 -27.98
C VAL A 49 4.70 19.43 -28.05
N LEU A 50 5.82 19.61 -28.75
CA LEU A 50 6.50 20.90 -28.87
C LEU A 50 5.80 21.84 -29.86
N GLU A 51 5.25 21.33 -30.96
CA GLU A 51 4.58 22.15 -31.99
C GLU A 51 3.19 22.62 -31.57
N LYS A 52 2.43 21.81 -30.83
CA LYS A 52 1.05 22.14 -30.42
C LYS A 52 0.79 21.82 -28.94
N PRO A 53 1.45 22.52 -28.00
CA PRO A 53 1.34 22.24 -26.58
C PRO A 53 -0.10 22.32 -26.04
N LEU A 54 -0.90 23.27 -26.55
CA LEU A 54 -2.30 23.44 -26.14
C LEU A 54 -3.20 22.23 -26.44
N ILE A 55 -2.83 21.40 -27.42
CA ILE A 55 -3.58 20.19 -27.81
C ILE A 55 -2.89 18.94 -27.29
N ALA A 56 -1.56 18.91 -27.30
CA ALA A 56 -0.80 17.76 -26.84
C ALA A 56 -0.96 17.49 -25.35
N VAL A 57 -0.98 18.54 -24.51
CA VAL A 57 -1.18 18.41 -23.07
C VAL A 57 -2.49 17.68 -22.72
N PRO A 58 -3.68 18.10 -23.20
CA PRO A 58 -4.92 17.40 -22.89
C PRO A 58 -4.97 15.97 -23.46
N VAL A 59 -4.41 15.72 -24.65
CA VAL A 59 -4.34 14.37 -25.23
C VAL A 59 -3.49 13.43 -24.36
N ILE A 60 -2.31 13.88 -23.93
CA ILE A 60 -1.44 13.12 -23.03
C ILE A 60 -2.14 12.88 -21.69
N LEU A 61 -2.88 13.86 -21.19
CA LEU A 61 -3.61 13.73 -19.92
C LEU A 61 -4.71 12.67 -20.01
N VAL A 62 -5.47 12.64 -21.10
CA VAL A 62 -6.48 11.60 -21.35
C VAL A 62 -5.82 10.23 -21.49
N LEU A 63 -4.74 10.13 -22.28
CA LEU A 63 -3.99 8.89 -22.44
C LEU A 63 -3.41 8.39 -21.11
N PHE A 64 -2.89 9.32 -20.29
CA PHE A 64 -2.38 9.03 -18.96
C PHE A 64 -3.47 8.49 -18.03
N VAL A 65 -4.67 9.08 -18.03
CA VAL A 65 -5.82 8.58 -17.27
C VAL A 65 -6.21 7.17 -17.71
N LEU A 66 -6.24 6.91 -19.02
CA LEU A 66 -6.52 5.57 -19.54
C LEU A 66 -5.45 4.55 -19.14
N CYS A 67 -4.17 4.89 -19.29
CA CYS A 67 -3.07 4.03 -18.85
C CYS A 67 -3.12 3.79 -17.33
N SER A 68 -3.42 4.80 -16.53
CA SER A 68 -3.57 4.69 -15.08
C SER A 68 -4.72 3.77 -14.68
N LEU A 69 -5.86 3.85 -15.38
CA LEU A 69 -6.98 2.94 -15.20
C LEU A 69 -6.61 1.49 -15.54
N VAL A 70 -5.88 1.28 -16.65
CA VAL A 70 -5.41 -0.05 -17.06
C VAL A 70 -4.44 -0.62 -16.03
N LEU A 71 -3.46 0.18 -15.57
CA LEU A 71 -2.52 -0.22 -14.53
C LEU A 71 -3.23 -0.51 -13.21
N GLY A 72 -4.20 0.32 -12.81
CA GLY A 72 -5.00 0.11 -11.60
C GLY A 72 -5.89 -1.15 -11.68
N TYR A 73 -6.43 -1.44 -12.87
CA TYR A 73 -7.15 -2.68 -13.11
C TYR A 73 -6.22 -3.90 -13.05
N MET A 74 -5.02 -3.80 -13.61
CA MET A 74 -4.01 -4.86 -13.50
C MET A 74 -3.59 -5.10 -12.05
N ASP A 75 -3.34 -4.04 -11.28
CA ASP A 75 -3.00 -4.12 -9.85
C ASP A 75 -4.14 -4.78 -9.05
N SER A 76 -5.39 -4.40 -9.32
CA SER A 76 -6.57 -5.03 -8.70
C SER A 76 -6.77 -6.48 -9.13
N LYS A 77 -6.52 -6.83 -10.39
CA LYS A 77 -6.70 -8.18 -10.93
C LYS A 77 -5.59 -9.13 -10.48
N LEU A 78 -4.38 -8.63 -10.29
CA LEU A 78 -3.23 -9.40 -9.80
C LEU A 78 -3.25 -9.59 -8.27
N GLY A 79 -4.14 -8.91 -7.55
CA GLY A 79 -4.40 -9.16 -6.12
C GLY A 79 -3.31 -8.64 -5.19
N PHE A 80 -2.30 -7.93 -5.69
CA PHE A 80 -1.19 -7.40 -4.89
C PHE A 80 -1.67 -6.52 -3.75
N ARG A 81 -2.73 -5.73 -3.98
CA ARG A 81 -3.33 -4.87 -2.95
C ARG A 81 -3.91 -5.65 -1.77
N GLU A 82 -4.53 -6.80 -2.03
CA GLU A 82 -5.16 -7.62 -1.00
C GLU A 82 -4.09 -8.34 -0.15
N GLU A 83 -3.02 -8.80 -0.80
CA GLU A 83 -1.85 -9.36 -0.12
C GLU A 83 -1.08 -8.31 0.69
N GLU A 84 -0.93 -7.09 0.16
CA GLU A 84 -0.28 -5.99 0.86
C GLU A 84 -1.04 -5.63 2.14
N ILE A 85 -2.36 -5.48 2.06
CA ILE A 85 -3.23 -5.18 3.21
C ILE A 85 -3.15 -6.32 4.25
N ARG A 86 -3.16 -7.58 3.81
CA ARG A 86 -3.03 -8.74 4.69
C ARG A 86 -1.66 -8.79 5.39
N ASN A 87 -0.59 -8.43 4.69
CA ASN A 87 0.75 -8.38 5.28
C ASN A 87 0.92 -7.20 6.26
N HIS A 88 0.34 -6.03 5.92
CA HIS A 88 0.27 -4.88 6.83
C HIS A 88 -0.56 -5.20 8.09
N ALA A 89 -1.67 -5.92 7.93
CA ALA A 89 -2.48 -6.39 9.05
C ALA A 89 -1.73 -7.36 9.96
N ARG A 90 -0.98 -8.32 9.40
CA ARG A 90 -0.14 -9.26 10.18
C ARG A 90 1.02 -8.60 10.91
N SER A 91 1.60 -7.55 10.33
CA SER A 91 2.73 -6.83 10.93
C SER A 91 2.29 -5.82 12.00
N ASN A 92 1.01 -5.45 12.05
CA ASN A 92 0.47 -4.63 13.14
C ASN A 92 0.40 -5.44 14.45
N PRO A 93 1.16 -5.07 15.49
CA PRO A 93 1.25 -5.85 16.73
C PRO A 93 -0.09 -5.93 17.48
N VAL A 94 -0.92 -4.89 17.40
CA VAL A 94 -2.22 -4.85 18.08
C VAL A 94 -3.21 -5.78 17.39
N LEU A 95 -3.28 -5.71 16.05
CA LEU A 95 -4.22 -6.54 15.29
C LEU A 95 -3.87 -8.02 15.38
N ARG A 96 -2.58 -8.34 15.40
CA ARG A 96 -2.09 -9.70 15.63
C ARG A 96 -2.50 -10.25 17.00
N GLN A 97 -2.42 -9.44 18.06
CA GLN A 97 -2.88 -9.86 19.39
C GLN A 97 -4.38 -10.16 19.39
N ILE A 98 -5.19 -9.34 18.74
CA ILE A 98 -6.64 -9.57 18.62
C ILE A 98 -6.92 -10.90 17.92
N GLN A 99 -6.23 -11.21 16.83
CA GLN A 99 -6.37 -12.50 16.13
C GLN A 99 -6.02 -13.69 17.04
N ILE A 100 -4.89 -13.63 17.75
CA ILE A 100 -4.47 -14.70 18.66
C ILE A 100 -5.51 -14.91 19.77
N SER A 101 -6.04 -13.82 20.34
CA SER A 101 -7.07 -13.91 21.37
C SER A 101 -8.37 -14.53 20.84
N LEU A 102 -8.78 -14.21 19.60
CA LEU A 102 -9.93 -14.83 18.96
C LEU A 102 -9.74 -16.32 18.70
N ASP A 103 -8.57 -16.72 18.21
CA ASP A 103 -8.23 -18.13 17.97
C ASP A 103 -8.24 -18.94 19.27
N GLU A 104 -7.72 -18.38 20.37
CA GLU A 104 -7.81 -19.01 21.69
C GLU A 104 -9.25 -19.18 22.19
N VAL A 105 -10.12 -18.19 21.95
CA VAL A 105 -11.53 -18.26 22.35
C VAL A 105 -12.25 -19.35 21.55
N ASN A 106 -12.06 -19.40 20.23
CA ASN A 106 -12.63 -20.44 19.38
C ASN A 106 -12.16 -21.84 19.79
N LEU A 107 -10.87 -22.02 20.09
CA LEU A 107 -10.34 -23.30 20.57
C LEU A 107 -10.93 -23.73 21.91
N LYS A 108 -11.21 -22.78 22.81
CA LYS A 108 -11.89 -23.08 24.09
C LYS A 108 -13.34 -23.47 23.84
N LEU A 109 -14.03 -22.80 22.92
CA LEU A 109 -15.41 -23.10 22.55
C LEU A 109 -15.53 -24.50 21.94
N ASP A 110 -14.68 -24.85 20.99
CA ASP A 110 -14.63 -26.19 20.36
C ASP A 110 -14.41 -27.31 21.38
N LYS A 111 -13.57 -27.06 22.40
CA LYS A 111 -13.32 -28.03 23.48
C LYS A 111 -14.55 -28.19 24.38
N LEU A 112 -15.25 -27.10 24.67
CA LEU A 112 -16.48 -27.12 25.45
C LEU A 112 -17.59 -27.87 24.72
N GLU A 113 -17.81 -27.59 23.44
CA GLU A 113 -18.81 -28.30 22.62
C GLU A 113 -18.53 -29.81 22.52
N LYS A 114 -17.26 -30.19 22.34
CA LYS A 114 -16.86 -31.61 22.36
C LYS A 114 -17.10 -32.26 23.71
N SER A 115 -16.78 -31.57 24.80
CA SER A 115 -17.00 -32.08 26.16
C SER A 115 -18.48 -32.24 26.51
N GLU A 116 -19.34 -31.31 26.06
CA GLU A 116 -20.80 -31.44 26.23
C GLU A 116 -21.39 -32.56 25.35
N GLY A 117 -20.87 -32.73 24.14
CA GLY A 117 -21.28 -33.82 23.25
C GLY A 117 -20.93 -35.21 23.78
N GLU A 118 -19.78 -35.36 24.45
CA GLU A 118 -19.38 -36.61 25.11
C GLU A 118 -20.19 -36.87 26.39
N ASN A 119 -20.46 -35.84 27.20
CA ASN A 119 -21.28 -35.97 28.40
C ASN A 119 -22.73 -36.40 28.09
N ARG A 120 -23.30 -35.94 26.98
CA ARG A 120 -24.62 -36.39 26.51
C ARG A 120 -24.65 -37.84 26.03
N LYS A 121 -23.54 -38.39 25.53
CA LYS A 121 -23.47 -39.80 25.10
C LYS A 121 -23.24 -40.78 26.25
N SER A 122 -22.65 -40.32 27.35
CA SER A 122 -22.39 -41.15 28.53
C SER A 122 -23.59 -41.26 29.50
N GLY A 123 -24.65 -40.49 29.26
CA GLY A 123 -25.84 -40.41 30.13
C GLY A 123 -27.07 -41.17 29.62
N ILE A 124 -26.94 -42.03 28.60
CA ILE A 124 -27.97 -42.94 28.11
C ILE A 124 -27.52 -44.38 28.34
#